data_AF-A0A2M4AFN9-F1
#
_entry.id   AF-A0A2M4AFN9-F1
#
_cell.length_a   1.000
_cell.length_b   1.000
_cell.length_c   1.000
_cell.angle_alpha   90.00
_cell.angle_beta   90.00
_cell.angle_gamma   90.00
#
_symmetry.space_group_name_H-M   'P 1'
#
loop_
_entity.id
_entity.type
_entity.pdbx_description
1 polymer ?
#
loop_
_entity_poly.entity_id
_entity_poly.type
_entity_poly.pdbx_seq_one_letter_code
_entity_poly.pdbx_strand_id
1 'polypeptide(L)'
;MDMLDAYVGYDLGSSSEPDDIPRTDETVWILGKQYHATDDIEAIRQDVQSRLWCTYRRGFVPIGNTQLTTDKGWGCMLRCGQMVLAEALTELHLGRDWQWSAETRDATYLKIVNRFEDNKQAPFSLHQIALMGDSSEEKRIGEWFGPNTVAQVLKKLVKFDDWCRLVIHVALDNTLATDEIVELCTDQKAGPDPGWQPLLLIIPLRLGLSEVNPIYIEGLKKCFQLPGSCGMIGGRPNQALYFIGYVGEEALYLDPHTVQRVGCIGEKEEPAEQEQDATFHQRHASRIAFASMDPSLAVCFLCCSRAQFDQLVAHFNERLNGGGSQPLFEVTKTRQAPWTPTTVSSASSRKNSEPNEAFNVISATEIPNEEFEELEPRPLDDSDEEFEIIA
;
A
#
# COMPACT_ATOMS: atom_id res chain seq x y z
N MET A 1 -38.32 -42.34 -29.91
CA MET A 1 -39.00 -41.04 -30.12
C MET A 1 -38.23 -40.07 -29.25
N ASP A 2 -37.14 -39.61 -29.84
CA ASP A 2 -36.07 -38.88 -29.18
C ASP A 2 -36.51 -37.45 -28.86
N MET A 3 -36.15 -36.98 -27.67
CA MET A 3 -36.33 -35.60 -27.24
C MET A 3 -34.95 -34.91 -27.33
N LEU A 4 -34.52 -34.64 -28.56
CA LEU A 4 -33.58 -33.57 -28.86
C LEU A 4 -34.42 -32.34 -29.21
N ASP A 5 -34.27 -31.26 -28.43
CA ASP A 5 -34.29 -29.86 -28.89
C ASP A 5 -34.45 -28.93 -27.68
N ALA A 6 -33.33 -28.53 -27.10
CA ALA A 6 -33.16 -27.27 -26.36
C ALA A 6 -31.67 -27.04 -26.07
N TYR A 7 -30.86 -27.02 -27.14
CA TYR A 7 -29.55 -26.37 -27.13
C TYR A 7 -29.55 -25.34 -28.25
N VAL A 8 -28.75 -24.30 -28.08
CA VAL A 8 -28.43 -23.21 -29.02
C VAL A 8 -29.32 -21.97 -28.91
N GLY A 9 -28.89 -21.10 -27.99
CA GLY A 9 -29.08 -19.66 -28.04
C GLY A 9 -27.84 -18.97 -27.44
N TYR A 10 -26.64 -19.39 -27.87
CA TYR A 10 -25.43 -18.60 -27.61
C TYR A 10 -25.47 -17.42 -28.58
N ASP A 11 -25.56 -16.23 -28.02
CA ASP A 11 -25.44 -14.95 -28.71
C ASP A 11 -23.98 -14.80 -29.19
N LEU A 12 -23.65 -15.43 -30.31
CA LEU A 12 -22.45 -15.18 -31.09
C LEU A 12 -22.66 -13.88 -31.87
N GLY A 13 -22.56 -12.73 -31.19
CA GLY A 13 -23.03 -11.49 -31.80
C GLY A 13 -22.70 -10.15 -31.14
N SER A 14 -21.87 -10.07 -30.08
CA SER A 14 -21.19 -8.81 -29.74
C SER A 14 -19.90 -9.09 -28.97
N SER A 15 -18.78 -9.22 -29.67
CA SER A 15 -17.48 -8.96 -29.06
C SER A 15 -17.38 -7.44 -28.82
N SER A 16 -18.11 -6.93 -27.82
CA SER A 16 -17.87 -5.58 -27.33
C SER A 16 -16.42 -5.55 -26.85
N GLU A 17 -15.61 -4.65 -27.43
CA GLU A 17 -14.28 -4.42 -26.90
C GLU A 17 -14.38 -4.14 -25.39
N PRO A 18 -13.45 -4.70 -24.58
CA PRO A 18 -13.43 -4.44 -23.15
C PRO A 18 -13.29 -2.93 -22.92
N ASP A 19 -14.08 -2.39 -21.99
CA ASP A 19 -14.09 -0.97 -21.64
C ASP A 19 -12.94 -0.62 -20.66
N ASP A 20 -11.72 -1.00 -21.02
CA ASP A 20 -10.54 -0.91 -20.16
C ASP A 20 -9.83 0.45 -20.28
N ILE A 21 -9.52 0.88 -21.50
CA ILE A 21 -8.90 2.17 -21.78
C ILE A 21 -9.82 2.97 -22.73
N PRO A 22 -10.16 4.22 -22.40
CA PRO A 22 -11.05 5.02 -23.23
C PRO A 22 -10.34 5.42 -24.52
N ARG A 23 -11.06 5.34 -25.65
CA ARG A 23 -10.58 5.77 -26.96
C ARG A 23 -10.49 7.31 -27.01
N THR A 24 -9.35 7.85 -26.63
CA THR A 24 -9.07 9.29 -26.53
C THR A 24 -7.66 9.58 -27.04
N ASP A 25 -7.36 10.84 -27.35
CA ASP A 25 -5.99 11.28 -27.65
C ASP A 25 -5.21 11.62 -26.35
N GLU A 26 -5.73 11.22 -25.19
CA GLU A 26 -5.10 11.50 -23.91
C GLU A 26 -3.94 10.53 -23.64
N THR A 27 -3.00 11.03 -22.83
CA THR A 27 -1.89 10.22 -22.35
C THR A 27 -2.35 9.31 -21.22
N VAL A 28 -2.00 8.03 -21.34
CA VAL A 28 -2.15 7.04 -20.27
C VAL A 28 -0.84 6.95 -19.51
N TRP A 29 -0.91 7.07 -18.19
CA TRP A 29 0.23 6.83 -17.31
C TRP A 29 0.01 5.56 -16.51
N ILE A 30 0.99 4.65 -16.49
CA ILE A 30 0.99 3.44 -15.65
C ILE A 30 2.34 3.38 -14.95
N LEU A 31 2.34 3.53 -13.63
CA LEU A 31 3.53 3.34 -12.76
C LEU A 31 4.81 3.97 -13.34
N GLY A 32 4.77 5.28 -13.63
CA GLY A 32 5.89 6.05 -14.16
C GLY A 32 6.13 5.93 -15.67
N LYS A 33 5.39 5.09 -16.41
CA LYS A 33 5.48 4.95 -17.86
C LYS A 33 4.33 5.66 -18.57
N GLN A 34 4.64 6.23 -19.73
CA GLN A 34 3.74 7.00 -20.57
C GLN A 34 3.37 6.22 -21.83
N TYR A 35 2.08 6.27 -22.19
CA TYR A 35 1.52 5.63 -23.39
C TYR A 35 0.49 6.55 -24.07
N HIS A 36 0.27 6.37 -25.36
CA HIS A 36 -0.85 6.97 -26.08
C HIS A 36 -2.06 6.03 -26.07
N ALA A 37 -3.23 6.50 -25.59
CA ALA A 37 -4.37 5.62 -25.33
C ALA A 37 -4.83 4.79 -26.54
N THR A 38 -4.82 5.36 -27.74
CA THR A 38 -5.23 4.65 -28.97
C THR A 38 -4.11 3.85 -29.63
N ASP A 39 -2.89 4.37 -29.60
CA ASP A 39 -1.81 3.86 -30.46
C ASP A 39 -1.04 2.73 -29.75
N ASP A 40 -1.03 2.77 -28.41
CA ASP A 40 -0.28 1.84 -27.57
C ASP A 40 -1.19 0.87 -26.80
N ILE A 41 -2.44 0.67 -27.22
CA ILE A 41 -3.43 -0.15 -26.47
C ILE A 41 -2.92 -1.55 -26.09
N GLU A 42 -2.20 -2.20 -26.99
CA GLU A 42 -1.64 -3.53 -26.74
C GLU A 42 -0.46 -3.47 -25.76
N ALA A 43 0.37 -2.42 -25.85
CA ALA A 43 1.47 -2.21 -24.90
C ALA A 43 0.94 -1.85 -23.50
N ILE A 44 -0.16 -1.09 -23.42
CA ILE A 44 -0.88 -0.79 -22.18
C ILE A 44 -1.40 -2.08 -21.55
N ARG A 45 -2.15 -2.89 -22.31
CA ARG A 45 -2.70 -4.17 -21.84
C ARG A 45 -1.61 -5.14 -21.41
N GLN A 46 -0.49 -5.19 -22.14
CA GLN A 46 0.65 -6.01 -21.78
C GLN A 46 1.32 -5.53 -20.47
N ASP A 47 1.43 -4.22 -20.25
CA ASP A 47 1.99 -3.68 -19.01
C ASP A 47 1.09 -3.96 -17.80
N VAL A 48 -0.23 -3.74 -17.94
CA VAL A 48 -1.24 -4.10 -16.93
C VAL A 48 -1.21 -5.59 -16.64
N GLN A 49 -1.21 -6.43 -17.68
CA GLN A 49 -1.14 -7.89 -17.55
C GLN A 49 0.10 -8.36 -16.80
N SER A 50 1.22 -7.64 -16.94
CA SER A 50 2.48 -7.99 -16.30
C SER A 50 2.50 -7.69 -14.80
N ARG A 51 1.53 -6.92 -14.29
CA ARG A 51 1.41 -6.65 -12.86
C ARG A 51 0.78 -7.82 -12.14
N LEU A 52 1.34 -8.22 -11.00
CA LEU A 52 0.78 -9.28 -10.18
C LEU A 52 -0.54 -8.84 -9.55
N TRP A 53 -1.61 -9.54 -9.91
CA TRP A 53 -2.98 -9.33 -9.49
C TRP A 53 -3.36 -10.31 -8.38
N CYS A 54 -3.31 -9.83 -7.14
CA CYS A 54 -3.73 -10.61 -5.98
C CYS A 54 -5.22 -10.36 -5.72
N THR A 55 -6.04 -11.42 -5.70
CA THR A 55 -7.49 -11.35 -5.46
C THR A 55 -7.89 -12.14 -4.24
N TYR A 56 -9.16 -12.07 -3.86
CA TYR A 56 -9.73 -13.01 -2.89
C TYR A 56 -9.50 -14.46 -3.32
N ARG A 57 -9.22 -15.31 -2.33
CA ARG A 57 -8.94 -16.73 -2.49
C ARG A 57 -9.81 -17.54 -1.55
N ARG A 58 -10.09 -18.78 -1.96
CA ARG A 58 -10.85 -19.74 -1.15
C ARG A 58 -10.20 -21.12 -1.16
N GLY A 59 -10.45 -21.87 -0.09
CA GLY A 59 -9.95 -23.24 0.09
C GLY A 59 -8.53 -23.30 0.64
N PHE A 60 -7.95 -22.17 1.07
CA PHE A 60 -6.67 -22.18 1.75
C PHE A 60 -6.79 -22.75 3.17
N VAL A 61 -5.68 -23.21 3.73
CA VAL A 61 -5.62 -23.76 5.09
C VAL A 61 -6.04 -22.72 6.13
N PRO A 62 -6.77 -23.09 7.20
CA PRO A 62 -7.22 -22.12 8.20
C PRO A 62 -6.09 -21.24 8.79
N ILE A 63 -6.38 -19.95 8.94
CA ILE A 63 -5.43 -18.94 9.43
C ILE A 63 -5.43 -18.91 10.97
N GLY A 64 -4.25 -19.10 11.57
CA GLY A 64 -4.09 -19.14 13.02
C GLY A 64 -5.02 -20.16 13.67
N ASN A 65 -5.74 -19.73 14.71
CA ASN A 65 -6.74 -20.53 15.43
C ASN A 65 -8.17 -20.32 14.90
N THR A 66 -8.34 -19.61 13.77
CA THR A 66 -9.66 -19.37 13.16
C THR A 66 -10.07 -20.54 12.26
N GLN A 67 -11.33 -20.53 11.80
CA GLN A 67 -11.84 -21.45 10.77
C GLN A 67 -11.96 -20.79 9.38
N LEU A 68 -11.34 -19.61 9.20
CA LEU A 68 -11.42 -18.88 7.94
C LEU A 68 -10.55 -19.56 6.88
N THR A 69 -11.19 -19.97 5.79
CA THR A 69 -10.58 -20.59 4.59
C THR A 69 -10.82 -19.78 3.32
N THR A 70 -11.31 -18.54 3.50
CA THR A 70 -11.55 -17.55 2.44
C THR A 70 -11.35 -16.16 3.00
N ASP A 71 -10.79 -15.25 2.20
CA ASP A 71 -10.65 -13.84 2.56
C ASP A 71 -11.70 -12.92 1.93
N LYS A 72 -12.64 -13.51 1.19
CA LYS A 72 -13.79 -12.80 0.64
C LYS A 72 -14.49 -11.99 1.73
N GLY A 73 -14.58 -10.69 1.51
CA GLY A 73 -15.33 -9.76 2.36
C GLY A 73 -14.52 -9.11 3.48
N TRP A 74 -13.23 -9.40 3.61
CA TRP A 74 -12.37 -8.75 4.60
C TRP A 74 -10.92 -8.52 4.14
N GLY A 75 -10.40 -9.36 3.23
CA GLY A 75 -8.99 -9.34 2.82
C GLY A 75 -8.59 -8.30 1.78
N CYS A 76 -9.49 -7.45 1.26
CA CYS A 76 -9.18 -6.68 0.05
C CYS A 76 -7.99 -5.73 0.22
N MET A 77 -7.85 -5.06 1.37
CA MET A 77 -6.69 -4.20 1.60
C MET A 77 -5.39 -5.01 1.76
N LEU A 78 -5.46 -6.23 2.30
CA LEU A 78 -4.30 -7.13 2.38
C LEU A 78 -3.83 -7.50 0.96
N ARG A 79 -4.78 -7.79 0.05
CA ARG A 79 -4.50 -8.04 -1.36
C ARG A 79 -3.90 -6.83 -2.08
N CYS A 80 -4.43 -5.63 -1.82
CA CYS A 80 -3.82 -4.38 -2.31
C CYS A 80 -2.38 -4.20 -1.83
N GLY A 81 -2.11 -4.49 -0.54
CA GLY A 81 -0.75 -4.50 -0.01
C GLY A 81 0.16 -5.53 -0.69
N GLN A 82 -0.34 -6.75 -0.94
CA GLN A 82 0.39 -7.75 -1.73
C GLN A 82 0.75 -7.22 -3.12
N MET A 83 -0.19 -6.59 -3.83
CA MET A 83 0.06 -6.06 -5.18
C MET A 83 1.12 -4.95 -5.19
N VAL A 84 1.11 -4.02 -4.21
CA VAL A 84 2.16 -3.00 -4.10
C VAL A 84 3.53 -3.61 -3.82
N LEU A 85 3.61 -4.56 -2.88
CA LEU A 85 4.88 -5.21 -2.57
C LEU A 85 5.36 -6.04 -3.76
N ALA A 86 4.46 -6.73 -4.46
CA ALA A 86 4.75 -7.50 -5.66
C ALA A 86 5.29 -6.61 -6.78
N GLU A 87 4.70 -5.43 -6.99
CA GLU A 87 5.22 -4.44 -7.94
C GLU A 87 6.64 -4.00 -7.57
N ALA A 88 6.86 -3.66 -6.31
CA ALA A 88 8.17 -3.23 -5.82
C ALA A 88 9.24 -4.33 -6.01
N LEU A 89 8.91 -5.60 -5.73
CA LEU A 89 9.83 -6.72 -5.94
C LEU A 89 10.06 -7.02 -7.43
N THR A 90 9.02 -6.87 -8.26
CA THR A 90 9.13 -7.04 -9.71
C THR A 90 10.08 -5.99 -10.29
N GLU A 91 9.87 -4.71 -9.98
CA GLU A 91 10.77 -3.65 -10.44
C GLU A 91 12.19 -3.80 -9.89
N LEU A 92 12.35 -4.16 -8.60
CA LEU A 92 13.66 -4.32 -7.98
C LEU A 92 14.49 -5.44 -8.61
N HIS A 93 13.87 -6.61 -8.86
CA HIS A 93 14.61 -7.82 -9.25
C HIS A 93 14.55 -8.13 -10.75
N LEU A 94 13.55 -7.62 -11.47
CA LEU A 94 13.34 -7.85 -12.91
C LEU A 94 13.38 -6.56 -13.73
N GLY A 95 13.20 -5.40 -13.10
CA GLY A 95 13.13 -4.09 -13.75
C GLY A 95 11.71 -3.71 -14.18
N ARG A 96 11.44 -2.40 -14.24
CA ARG A 96 10.11 -1.85 -14.59
C ARG A 96 9.62 -2.27 -15.98
N ASP A 97 10.54 -2.50 -16.92
CA ASP A 97 10.24 -2.90 -18.30
C ASP A 97 9.99 -4.40 -18.49
N TRP A 98 10.14 -5.20 -17.44
CA TRP A 98 9.84 -6.63 -17.49
C TRP A 98 8.36 -6.88 -17.81
N GLN A 99 8.11 -7.92 -18.61
CA GLN A 99 6.80 -8.31 -19.08
C GLN A 99 6.53 -9.79 -18.82
N TRP A 100 5.29 -10.12 -18.48
CA TRP A 100 4.82 -11.49 -18.29
C TRP A 100 4.11 -12.03 -19.53
N SER A 101 4.31 -13.30 -19.84
CA SER A 101 3.43 -14.09 -20.70
C SER A 101 3.11 -15.43 -20.02
N ALA A 102 2.13 -16.17 -20.54
CA ALA A 102 1.77 -17.48 -20.00
C ALA A 102 2.97 -18.45 -19.96
N GLU A 103 3.90 -18.29 -20.90
CA GLU A 103 5.12 -19.07 -21.06
C GLU A 103 6.27 -18.63 -20.14
N THR A 104 6.13 -17.52 -19.41
CA THR A 104 7.18 -17.01 -18.53
C THR A 104 7.52 -18.02 -17.44
N ARG A 105 8.79 -18.44 -17.40
CA ARG A 105 9.36 -19.36 -16.41
C ARG A 105 10.67 -18.83 -15.81
N ASP A 106 10.82 -17.51 -15.81
CA ASP A 106 12.00 -16.88 -15.22
C ASP A 106 12.10 -17.23 -13.73
N ALA A 107 13.26 -17.72 -13.28
CA ALA A 107 13.42 -18.21 -11.91
C ALA A 107 13.31 -17.08 -10.87
N THR A 108 13.63 -15.84 -11.23
CA THR A 108 13.47 -14.67 -10.35
C THR A 108 11.99 -14.31 -10.25
N TYR A 109 11.26 -14.30 -11.36
CA TYR A 109 9.81 -14.14 -11.37
C TYR A 109 9.10 -15.21 -10.52
N LEU A 110 9.44 -16.49 -10.71
CA LEU A 110 8.86 -17.58 -9.93
C LEU A 110 9.13 -17.39 -8.44
N LYS A 111 10.33 -16.94 -8.04
CA LYS A 111 10.62 -16.57 -6.65
C LYS A 111 9.73 -15.44 -6.15
N ILE A 112 9.38 -14.45 -6.96
CA ILE A 112 8.51 -13.34 -6.55
C ILE A 112 7.09 -13.85 -6.36
N VAL A 113 6.48 -14.43 -7.39
CA VAL A 113 5.05 -14.80 -7.34
C VAL A 113 4.76 -15.86 -6.27
N ASN A 114 5.64 -16.84 -6.08
CA ASN A 114 5.49 -17.87 -5.05
C ASN A 114 5.48 -17.29 -3.62
N ARG A 115 6.00 -16.07 -3.39
CA ARG A 115 5.95 -15.42 -2.07
C ARG A 115 4.57 -14.92 -1.66
N PHE A 116 3.65 -14.82 -2.61
CA PHE A 116 2.31 -14.28 -2.40
C PHE A 116 1.20 -15.35 -2.38
N GLU A 117 1.56 -16.62 -2.59
CA GLU A 117 0.63 -17.74 -2.48
C GLU A 117 -0.04 -17.80 -1.10
N ASP A 118 -1.29 -18.30 -1.05
CA ASP A 118 -2.06 -18.43 0.19
C ASP A 118 -1.70 -19.70 0.98
N ASN A 119 -0.40 -19.86 1.24
CA ASN A 119 0.14 -20.91 2.08
C ASN A 119 0.99 -20.30 3.21
N LYS A 120 1.10 -21.00 4.34
CA LYS A 120 1.78 -20.46 5.54
C LYS A 120 3.31 -20.29 5.38
N GLN A 121 3.91 -20.93 4.37
CA GLN A 121 5.36 -20.90 4.13
C GLN A 121 5.75 -19.69 3.28
N ALA A 122 4.84 -19.21 2.44
CA ALA A 122 5.04 -18.00 1.65
C ALA A 122 5.10 -16.76 2.56
N PRO A 123 6.20 -15.97 2.53
CA PRO A 123 6.47 -14.90 3.50
C PRO A 123 5.49 -13.73 3.41
N PHE A 124 4.91 -13.49 2.23
CA PHE A 124 3.96 -12.41 1.97
C PHE A 124 2.56 -12.96 1.66
N SER A 125 2.28 -14.19 2.10
CA SER A 125 0.95 -14.79 2.01
C SER A 125 -0.08 -13.99 2.80
N LEU A 126 -1.36 -14.17 2.43
CA LEU A 126 -2.48 -13.68 3.21
C LEU A 126 -2.38 -14.13 4.69
N HIS A 127 -1.93 -15.37 4.94
CA HIS A 127 -1.75 -15.90 6.29
C HIS A 127 -0.77 -15.06 7.11
N GLN A 128 0.40 -14.78 6.55
CA GLN A 128 1.44 -14.02 7.26
C GLN A 128 1.00 -12.57 7.49
N ILE A 129 0.33 -11.95 6.52
CA ILE A 129 -0.20 -10.59 6.66
C ILE A 129 -1.27 -10.52 7.75
N ALA A 130 -2.23 -11.45 7.75
CA ALA A 130 -3.29 -11.48 8.76
C ALA A 130 -2.75 -11.78 10.17
N LEU A 131 -1.81 -12.71 10.31
CA LEU A 131 -1.19 -13.05 11.60
C LEU A 131 -0.31 -11.92 12.14
N MET A 132 0.42 -11.21 11.27
CA MET A 132 1.21 -10.05 11.66
C MET A 132 0.31 -8.87 12.09
N GLY A 133 -0.83 -8.68 11.43
CA GLY A 133 -1.82 -7.69 11.86
C GLY A 133 -2.43 -8.00 13.24
N ASP A 134 -2.79 -9.26 13.48
CA ASP A 134 -3.37 -9.71 14.76
C ASP A 134 -2.39 -9.58 15.92
N SER A 135 -1.13 -9.94 15.69
CA SER A 135 -0.09 -9.92 16.74
C SER A 135 0.53 -8.55 16.99
N SER A 136 0.43 -7.59 16.07
CA SER A 136 1.26 -6.38 16.13
C SER A 136 0.61 -5.06 15.73
N GLU A 137 -0.62 -5.08 15.21
CA GLU A 137 -1.36 -3.88 14.77
C GLU A 137 -2.81 -3.86 15.32
N GLU A 138 -3.11 -4.68 16.33
CA GLU A 138 -4.44 -4.80 16.95
C GLU A 138 -5.57 -5.07 15.94
N LYS A 139 -5.26 -5.81 14.86
CA LYS A 139 -6.23 -6.21 13.83
C LYS A 139 -6.49 -7.70 13.87
N ARG A 140 -7.64 -8.10 14.40
CA ARG A 140 -8.02 -9.51 14.49
C ARG A 140 -8.09 -10.13 13.10
N ILE A 141 -7.72 -11.40 13.00
CA ILE A 141 -7.86 -12.17 11.77
C ILE A 141 -9.33 -12.13 11.31
N GLY A 142 -9.58 -11.67 10.09
CA GLY A 142 -10.94 -11.44 9.58
C GLY A 142 -11.38 -9.98 9.55
N GLU A 143 -10.60 -9.06 10.13
CA GLU A 143 -10.91 -7.62 10.09
C GLU A 143 -10.29 -6.93 8.87
N TRP A 144 -10.95 -5.87 8.43
CA TRP A 144 -10.47 -5.01 7.36
C TRP A 144 -9.33 -4.09 7.83
N PHE A 145 -8.32 -3.91 6.97
CA PHE A 145 -7.18 -3.01 7.24
C PHE A 145 -7.35 -1.71 6.46
N GLY A 146 -6.88 -0.60 7.03
CA GLY A 146 -6.63 0.62 6.27
C GLY A 146 -5.25 0.59 5.58
N PRO A 147 -4.98 1.55 4.66
CA PRO A 147 -3.69 1.64 3.96
C PRO A 147 -2.48 1.72 4.90
N ASN A 148 -2.57 2.49 5.99
CA ASN A 148 -1.49 2.57 6.98
C ASN A 148 -1.23 1.22 7.65
N THR A 149 -2.27 0.52 8.11
CA THR A 149 -2.10 -0.75 8.83
C THR A 149 -1.44 -1.81 7.97
N VAL A 150 -1.86 -1.98 6.70
CA VAL A 150 -1.20 -2.94 5.81
C VAL A 150 0.26 -2.53 5.54
N ALA A 151 0.56 -1.24 5.40
CA ALA A 151 1.93 -0.76 5.23
C ALA A 151 2.83 -1.10 6.43
N GLN A 152 2.34 -0.93 7.66
CA GLN A 152 3.09 -1.29 8.87
C GLN A 152 3.31 -2.81 8.97
N VAL A 153 2.29 -3.61 8.62
CA VAL A 153 2.42 -5.07 8.55
C VAL A 153 3.50 -5.49 7.54
N LEU A 154 3.45 -4.95 6.32
CA LEU A 154 4.45 -5.27 5.29
C LEU A 154 5.86 -4.86 5.75
N LYS A 155 6.01 -3.69 6.39
CA LYS A 155 7.29 -3.22 6.96
C LYS A 155 7.89 -4.18 7.98
N LYS A 156 7.06 -4.93 8.71
CA LYS A 156 7.52 -5.98 9.64
C LYS A 156 7.85 -7.26 8.88
N LEU A 157 7.00 -7.67 7.94
CA LEU A 157 7.15 -8.93 7.19
C LEU A 157 8.40 -8.98 6.31
N VAL A 158 8.78 -7.89 5.64
CA VAL A 158 9.97 -7.87 4.77
C VAL A 158 11.26 -8.19 5.52
N LYS A 159 11.31 -7.99 6.85
CA LYS A 159 12.47 -8.35 7.68
C LYS A 159 12.68 -9.85 7.85
N PHE A 160 11.68 -10.67 7.49
CA PHE A 160 11.75 -12.13 7.62
C PHE A 160 12.06 -12.83 6.29
N ASP A 161 12.27 -12.08 5.20
CA ASP A 161 12.65 -12.63 3.90
C ASP A 161 13.93 -11.95 3.37
N ASP A 162 15.09 -12.48 3.72
CA ASP A 162 16.40 -11.91 3.34
C ASP A 162 16.57 -11.76 1.82
N TRP A 163 15.87 -12.57 1.03
CA TRP A 163 15.95 -12.52 -0.43
C TRP A 163 15.32 -11.25 -1.01
N CYS A 164 14.26 -10.71 -0.39
CA CYS A 164 13.59 -9.52 -0.92
C CYS A 164 14.53 -8.31 -0.97
N ARG A 165 15.49 -8.23 -0.03
CA ARG A 165 16.48 -7.15 0.11
C ARG A 165 15.85 -5.76 0.07
N LEU A 166 14.66 -5.63 0.68
CA LEU A 166 13.85 -4.42 0.65
C LEU A 166 13.63 -3.89 2.06
N VAL A 167 13.74 -2.58 2.22
CA VAL A 167 13.35 -1.87 3.45
C VAL A 167 12.12 -1.05 3.17
N ILE A 168 11.16 -1.05 4.09
CA ILE A 168 9.94 -0.24 3.98
C ILE A 168 9.99 0.91 4.99
N HIS A 169 9.80 2.13 4.50
CA HIS A 169 9.54 3.29 5.34
C HIS A 169 8.08 3.73 5.17
N VAL A 170 7.39 3.97 6.28
CA VAL A 170 6.02 4.50 6.29
C VAL A 170 6.06 5.91 6.85
N ALA A 171 5.84 6.91 6.00
CA ALA A 171 5.90 8.32 6.37
C ALA A 171 4.57 8.76 7.00
N LEU A 172 4.57 8.99 8.31
CA LEU A 172 3.39 9.40 9.08
C LEU A 172 3.29 10.92 9.22
N ASP A 173 2.11 11.41 9.59
CA ASP A 173 1.82 12.83 9.84
C ASP A 173 2.01 13.73 8.61
N ASN A 174 1.78 13.17 7.41
CA ASN A 174 1.99 13.84 6.13
C ASN A 174 3.38 14.50 6.03
N THR A 175 4.39 13.94 6.69
CA THR A 175 5.74 14.51 6.79
C THR A 175 6.76 13.44 6.44
N LEU A 176 7.59 13.73 5.44
CA LEU A 176 8.71 12.91 5.00
C LEU A 176 10.01 13.47 5.57
N ALA A 177 10.55 12.83 6.61
CA ALA A 177 11.85 13.17 7.19
C ALA A 177 12.97 12.43 6.47
N THR A 178 13.76 13.13 5.64
CA THR A 178 14.73 12.48 4.76
C THR A 178 15.90 11.85 5.51
N ASP A 179 16.34 12.43 6.63
CA ASP A 179 17.48 11.91 7.40
C ASP A 179 17.18 10.53 7.99
N GLU A 180 15.96 10.31 8.47
CA GLU A 180 15.51 9.01 9.01
C GLU A 180 15.53 7.92 7.93
N ILE A 181 15.14 8.27 6.71
CA ILE A 181 15.15 7.35 5.57
C ILE A 181 16.58 7.02 5.15
N VAL A 182 17.43 8.04 5.07
CA VAL A 182 18.85 7.86 4.75
C VAL A 182 19.52 6.97 5.78
N GLU A 183 19.29 7.19 7.06
CA GLU A 183 19.81 6.35 8.13
C GLU A 183 19.31 4.91 8.01
N LEU A 184 18.01 4.72 7.76
CA LEU A 184 17.38 3.42 7.63
C LEU A 184 17.92 2.61 6.44
N CYS A 185 18.20 3.26 5.31
CA CYS A 185 18.64 2.61 4.08
C CYS A 185 20.16 2.46 3.99
N THR A 186 20.93 3.09 4.88
CA THR A 186 22.40 3.02 4.86
C THR A 186 22.85 1.85 5.74
N ASP A 187 23.58 0.89 5.18
CA ASP A 187 24.16 -0.20 5.99
C ASP A 187 25.31 0.33 6.87
N GLN A 188 24.95 0.74 8.09
CA GLN A 188 25.88 1.25 9.09
C GLN A 188 26.98 0.24 9.49
N LYS A 189 26.82 -1.06 9.16
CA LYS A 189 27.81 -2.11 9.43
C LYS A 189 28.77 -2.33 8.27
N ALA A 190 28.48 -1.79 7.09
CA ALA A 190 29.29 -1.96 5.88
C ALA A 190 30.43 -0.94 5.77
N GLY A 191 31.41 -1.02 6.69
CA GLY A 191 32.74 -0.40 6.51
C GLY A 191 32.76 1.05 5.98
N PRO A 192 33.76 1.44 5.16
CA PRO A 192 33.92 2.81 4.68
C PRO A 192 33.02 3.19 3.48
N ASP A 193 32.29 2.25 2.89
CA ASP A 193 31.36 2.50 1.76
C ASP A 193 30.02 1.81 2.06
N PRO A 194 29.18 2.41 2.92
CA PRO A 194 27.96 1.78 3.35
C PRO A 194 26.97 1.73 2.18
N GLY A 195 26.59 0.51 1.79
CA GLY A 195 25.66 0.28 0.69
C GLY A 195 24.25 0.81 1.00
N TRP A 196 23.54 1.21 -0.05
CA TRP A 196 22.11 1.56 0.02
C TRP A 196 21.24 0.31 -0.08
N GLN A 197 20.36 0.11 0.89
CA GLN A 197 19.31 -0.90 0.83
C GLN A 197 18.11 -0.33 0.05
N PRO A 198 17.61 -1.04 -0.98
CA PRO A 198 16.40 -0.66 -1.71
C PRO A 198 15.25 -0.29 -0.78
N LEU A 199 14.61 0.84 -1.06
CA LEU A 199 13.55 1.43 -0.25
C LEU A 199 12.21 1.32 -0.98
N LEU A 200 11.20 0.76 -0.32
CA LEU A 200 9.81 1.01 -0.65
C LEU A 200 9.25 2.04 0.35
N LEU A 201 9.06 3.26 -0.14
CA LEU A 201 8.47 4.37 0.59
C LEU A 201 6.95 4.33 0.45
N ILE A 202 6.24 4.30 1.56
CA ILE A 202 4.77 4.34 1.60
C ILE A 202 4.35 5.58 2.39
N ILE A 203 3.49 6.41 1.81
CA ILE A 203 3.00 7.64 2.44
C ILE A 203 1.46 7.54 2.55
N PRO A 204 0.93 7.11 3.70
CA PRO A 204 -0.50 7.15 3.98
C PRO A 204 -1.00 8.60 4.05
N LEU A 205 -2.14 8.88 3.41
CA LEU A 205 -2.72 10.20 3.26
C LEU A 205 -4.23 10.17 3.55
N ARG A 206 -4.74 11.30 4.04
CA ARG A 206 -6.18 11.59 4.12
C ARG A 206 -6.49 12.88 3.37
N LEU A 207 -7.03 12.76 2.16
CA LEU A 207 -7.17 13.87 1.20
C LEU A 207 -8.57 14.50 1.17
N GLY A 208 -9.37 14.26 2.20
CA GLY A 208 -10.74 14.76 2.31
C GLY A 208 -11.54 14.06 3.41
N LEU A 209 -12.80 14.45 3.57
CA LEU A 209 -13.68 13.88 4.60
C LEU A 209 -14.44 12.65 4.10
N SER A 210 -15.10 12.75 2.96
CA SER A 210 -15.88 11.66 2.36
C SER A 210 -15.40 11.29 0.95
N GLU A 211 -14.89 12.28 0.23
CA GLU A 211 -14.36 12.21 -1.13
C GLU A 211 -13.01 12.94 -1.18
N VAL A 212 -12.20 12.64 -2.20
CA VAL A 212 -10.94 13.35 -2.44
C VAL A 212 -11.25 14.79 -2.80
N ASN A 213 -10.62 15.75 -2.10
CA ASN A 213 -10.74 17.16 -2.45
C ASN A 213 -10.07 17.40 -3.81
N PRO A 214 -10.77 17.98 -4.81
CA PRO A 214 -10.25 18.18 -6.16
C PRO A 214 -8.89 18.88 -6.26
N ILE A 215 -8.53 19.72 -5.28
CA ILE A 215 -7.23 20.41 -5.24
C ILE A 215 -6.03 19.44 -5.22
N TYR A 216 -6.23 18.20 -4.76
CA TYR A 216 -5.19 17.19 -4.65
C TYR A 216 -5.09 16.26 -5.86
N ILE A 217 -6.06 16.28 -6.78
CA ILE A 217 -6.12 15.36 -7.92
C ILE A 217 -4.87 15.50 -8.81
N GLU A 218 -4.45 16.72 -9.10
CA GLU A 218 -3.23 16.96 -9.88
C GLU A 218 -1.97 16.46 -9.16
N GLY A 219 -1.93 16.53 -7.83
CA GLY A 219 -0.86 15.91 -7.04
C GLY A 219 -0.85 14.39 -7.18
N LEU A 220 -2.02 13.75 -7.12
CA LEU A 220 -2.15 12.30 -7.31
C LEU A 220 -1.72 11.85 -8.71
N LYS A 221 -2.16 12.57 -9.77
CA LYS A 221 -1.71 12.30 -11.14
C LYS A 221 -0.20 12.37 -11.26
N LYS A 222 0.43 13.41 -10.71
CA LYS A 222 1.90 13.55 -10.69
C LYS A 222 2.58 12.37 -9.98
N CYS A 223 2.04 11.83 -8.89
CA CYS A 223 2.60 10.64 -8.24
C CYS A 223 2.64 9.41 -9.15
N PHE A 224 1.68 9.21 -10.05
CA PHE A 224 1.74 8.13 -11.06
C PHE A 224 2.77 8.37 -12.16
N GLN A 225 3.18 9.62 -12.38
CA GLN A 225 4.13 9.98 -13.43
C GLN A 225 5.59 9.84 -12.99
N LEU A 226 5.86 9.81 -11.68
CA LEU A 226 7.23 9.78 -11.18
C LEU A 226 7.89 8.41 -11.42
N PRO A 227 9.20 8.37 -11.76
CA PRO A 227 9.97 7.13 -11.77
C PRO A 227 9.94 6.43 -10.42
N GLY A 228 9.88 5.10 -10.44
CA GLY A 228 9.75 4.27 -9.23
C GLY A 228 8.37 4.35 -8.58
N SER A 229 7.34 4.91 -9.23
CA SER A 229 5.97 4.84 -8.72
C SER A 229 5.50 3.39 -8.64
N CYS A 230 5.17 2.92 -7.44
CA CYS A 230 4.51 1.62 -7.23
C CYS A 230 2.98 1.77 -7.15
N GLY A 231 2.44 2.92 -7.53
CA GLY A 231 1.02 3.21 -7.54
C GLY A 231 0.47 3.62 -6.17
N MET A 232 -0.81 3.34 -5.95
CA MET A 232 -1.53 3.74 -4.73
C MET A 232 -2.48 2.65 -4.28
N ILE A 233 -2.68 2.54 -2.97
CA ILE A 233 -3.71 1.67 -2.39
C ILE A 233 -4.68 2.50 -1.57
N GLY A 234 -5.96 2.20 -1.68
CA GLY A 234 -6.99 2.98 -0.98
C GLY A 234 -8.36 2.37 -1.18
N GLY A 235 -9.38 3.06 -0.69
CA GLY A 235 -10.77 2.62 -0.81
C GLY A 235 -11.47 2.49 0.52
N ARG A 236 -12.80 2.42 0.46
CA ARG A 236 -13.67 2.27 1.62
C ARG A 236 -13.47 0.90 2.28
N PRO A 237 -13.92 0.72 3.53
CA PRO A 237 -13.99 -0.60 4.15
C PRO A 237 -14.61 -1.64 3.22
N ASN A 238 -13.89 -2.74 3.00
CA ASN A 238 -14.27 -3.85 2.12
C ASN A 238 -14.41 -3.50 0.63
N GLN A 239 -13.87 -2.36 0.19
CA GLN A 239 -13.85 -1.88 -1.21
C GLN A 239 -12.46 -1.32 -1.58
N ALA A 240 -11.40 -1.99 -1.14
CA ALA A 240 -10.03 -1.56 -1.40
C ALA A 240 -9.60 -1.87 -2.83
N LEU A 241 -8.89 -0.93 -3.47
CA LEU A 241 -8.39 -1.03 -4.84
C LEU A 241 -6.89 -0.73 -4.89
N TYR A 242 -6.20 -1.31 -5.87
CA TYR A 242 -4.82 -0.97 -6.19
C TYR A 242 -4.77 -0.13 -7.46
N PHE A 243 -4.53 1.17 -7.32
CA PHE A 243 -4.43 2.11 -8.42
C PHE A 243 -3.03 2.08 -9.01
N ILE A 244 -2.94 1.88 -10.33
CA ILE A 244 -1.69 1.69 -11.06
C ILE A 244 -1.37 2.84 -12.01
N GLY A 245 -2.32 3.72 -12.26
CA GLY A 245 -2.18 4.72 -13.31
C GLY A 245 -3.38 5.61 -13.45
N TYR A 246 -3.43 6.39 -14.53
CA TYR A 246 -4.58 7.20 -14.87
C TYR A 246 -4.63 7.54 -16.37
N VAL A 247 -5.81 7.95 -16.82
CA VAL A 247 -6.09 8.56 -18.12
C VAL A 247 -7.15 9.64 -17.91
N GLY A 248 -6.92 10.85 -18.42
CA GLY A 248 -7.80 11.99 -18.18
C GLY A 248 -8.08 12.23 -16.68
N GLU A 249 -9.34 12.14 -16.29
CA GLU A 249 -9.84 12.30 -14.91
C GLU A 249 -10.13 10.97 -14.19
N GLU A 250 -9.67 9.85 -14.74
CA GLU A 250 -9.93 8.52 -14.20
C GLU A 250 -8.65 7.79 -13.81
N ALA A 251 -8.63 7.26 -12.59
CA ALA A 251 -7.60 6.37 -12.12
C ALA A 251 -7.81 4.95 -12.68
N LEU A 252 -6.73 4.33 -13.14
CA LEU A 252 -6.67 2.93 -13.54
C LEU A 252 -6.37 2.07 -12.31
N TYR A 253 -7.05 0.94 -12.14
CA TYR A 253 -6.83 0.06 -10.99
C TYR A 253 -6.99 -1.44 -11.30
N LEU A 254 -6.38 -2.24 -10.42
CA LEU A 254 -6.60 -3.68 -10.28
C LEU A 254 -7.50 -3.95 -9.08
N ASP A 255 -8.56 -4.73 -9.32
CA ASP A 255 -9.61 -5.01 -8.35
C ASP A 255 -9.42 -6.38 -7.69
N PRO A 256 -9.21 -6.47 -6.36
CA PRO A 256 -9.06 -7.76 -5.68
C PRO A 256 -10.37 -8.53 -5.45
N HIS A 257 -11.55 -7.97 -5.75
CA HIS A 257 -12.86 -8.51 -5.33
C HIS A 257 -13.40 -9.70 -6.15
N THR A 258 -12.50 -10.47 -6.76
CA THR A 258 -12.82 -11.72 -7.44
C THR A 258 -12.32 -12.90 -6.61
N VAL A 259 -13.17 -13.91 -6.38
CA VAL A 259 -12.80 -15.08 -5.56
C VAL A 259 -12.28 -16.20 -6.44
N GLN A 260 -10.99 -16.49 -6.31
CA GLN A 260 -10.29 -17.56 -7.04
C GLN A 260 -9.97 -18.73 -6.09
N ARG A 261 -9.69 -19.92 -6.62
CA ARG A 261 -9.24 -21.04 -5.77
C ARG A 261 -7.77 -20.84 -5.39
N VAL A 262 -7.38 -21.37 -4.24
CA VAL A 262 -5.95 -21.52 -3.90
C VAL A 262 -5.34 -22.63 -4.76
N GLY A 263 -4.06 -22.51 -5.06
CA GLY A 263 -3.25 -23.48 -5.79
C GLY A 263 -1.76 -23.22 -5.53
N CYS A 264 -0.92 -23.98 -6.23
CA CYS A 264 0.54 -23.85 -6.20
C CYS A 264 1.03 -23.50 -7.60
N ILE A 265 1.98 -22.57 -7.71
CA ILE A 265 2.66 -22.14 -8.93
C ILE A 265 3.97 -22.91 -9.09
N GLY A 266 4.70 -23.14 -8.00
CA GLY A 266 5.92 -23.95 -8.02
C GLY A 266 6.91 -23.47 -9.08
N GLU A 267 7.37 -24.39 -9.93
CA GLU A 267 8.30 -24.13 -11.03
C GLU A 267 7.60 -24.04 -12.41
N LYS A 268 6.26 -24.05 -12.45
CA LYS A 268 5.44 -24.05 -13.69
C LYS A 268 5.76 -25.21 -14.64
N GLU A 269 6.04 -26.39 -14.09
CA GLU A 269 6.26 -27.63 -14.84
C GLU A 269 4.92 -28.29 -15.23
N GLU A 270 3.93 -28.24 -14.33
CA GLU A 270 2.63 -28.89 -14.52
C GLU A 270 1.56 -27.94 -15.10
N PRO A 271 0.54 -28.46 -15.82
CA PRO A 271 -0.54 -27.62 -16.33
C PRO A 271 -1.33 -26.88 -15.23
N ALA A 272 -1.50 -27.50 -14.06
CA ALA A 272 -2.20 -26.89 -12.93
C ALA A 272 -1.43 -25.69 -12.34
N GLU A 273 -0.10 -25.75 -12.38
CA GLU A 273 0.76 -24.65 -11.94
C GLU A 273 0.69 -23.46 -12.90
N GLN A 274 0.65 -23.74 -14.22
CA GLN A 274 0.48 -22.71 -15.25
C GLN A 274 -0.90 -22.03 -15.17
N GLU A 275 -1.96 -22.82 -14.93
CA GLU A 275 -3.31 -22.28 -14.69
C GLU A 275 -3.33 -21.43 -13.42
N GLN A 276 -2.69 -21.89 -12.34
CA GLN A 276 -2.61 -21.13 -11.10
C GLN A 276 -1.85 -19.81 -11.30
N ASP A 277 -0.72 -19.81 -11.99
CA ASP A 277 0.04 -18.61 -12.30
C ASP A 277 -0.80 -17.58 -13.07
N ALA A 278 -1.52 -18.03 -14.10
CA ALA A 278 -2.41 -17.17 -14.89
C ALA A 278 -3.47 -16.45 -14.04
N THR A 279 -3.88 -17.03 -12.90
CA THR A 279 -4.83 -16.37 -11.98
C THR A 279 -4.27 -15.13 -11.27
N PHE A 280 -2.95 -14.94 -11.28
CA PHE A 280 -2.27 -13.75 -10.75
C PHE A 280 -2.07 -12.66 -11.80
N HIS A 281 -2.67 -12.77 -12.99
CA HIS A 281 -2.50 -11.80 -14.06
C HIS A 281 -3.85 -11.37 -14.63
N GLN A 282 -4.05 -10.05 -14.76
CA GLN A 282 -5.26 -9.47 -15.34
C GLN A 282 -4.88 -8.56 -16.50
N ARG A 283 -5.41 -8.84 -17.68
CA ARG A 283 -5.05 -8.10 -18.89
C ARG A 283 -5.66 -6.70 -18.97
N HIS A 284 -6.80 -6.48 -18.30
CA HIS A 284 -7.59 -5.27 -18.43
C HIS A 284 -7.66 -4.54 -17.09
N ALA A 285 -7.28 -3.26 -17.09
CA ALA A 285 -7.48 -2.40 -15.93
C ALA A 285 -8.94 -1.91 -15.88
N SER A 286 -9.44 -1.69 -14.67
CA SER A 286 -10.71 -0.99 -14.46
C SER A 286 -10.46 0.50 -14.22
N ARG A 287 -11.50 1.32 -14.39
CA ARG A 287 -11.42 2.79 -14.28
C ARG A 287 -12.39 3.35 -13.26
N ILE A 288 -11.99 4.41 -12.58
CA ILE A 288 -12.84 5.17 -11.66
C ILE A 288 -12.43 6.64 -11.68
N ALA A 289 -13.40 7.55 -11.72
CA ALA A 289 -13.14 8.97 -11.61
C ALA A 289 -12.41 9.30 -10.30
N PHE A 290 -11.40 10.17 -10.33
CA PHE A 290 -10.68 10.59 -9.12
C PHE A 290 -11.61 11.14 -8.04
N ALA A 291 -12.67 11.86 -8.43
CA ALA A 291 -13.68 12.39 -7.52
C ALA A 291 -14.45 11.29 -6.75
N SER A 292 -14.52 10.07 -7.30
CA SER A 292 -15.22 8.92 -6.68
C SER A 292 -14.32 8.08 -5.78
N MET A 293 -13.03 8.39 -5.69
CA MET A 293 -12.08 7.69 -4.83
C MET A 293 -12.32 8.01 -3.35
N ASP A 294 -12.05 7.03 -2.48
CA ASP A 294 -12.01 7.27 -1.04
C ASP A 294 -10.80 8.15 -0.69
N PRO A 295 -10.95 9.16 0.19
CA PRO A 295 -9.86 10.04 0.55
C PRO A 295 -8.76 9.41 1.43
N SER A 296 -8.98 8.21 1.99
CA SER A 296 -7.93 7.42 2.66
C SER A 296 -7.20 6.54 1.65
N LEU A 297 -5.96 6.90 1.34
CA LEU A 297 -5.09 6.14 0.46
C LEU A 297 -3.65 6.17 0.94
N ALA A 298 -2.77 5.40 0.32
CA ALA A 298 -1.33 5.52 0.47
C ALA A 298 -0.66 5.52 -0.91
N VAL A 299 0.23 6.49 -1.13
CA VAL A 299 1.07 6.54 -2.34
C VAL A 299 2.39 5.81 -2.08
N CYS A 300 2.90 5.08 -3.06
CA CYS A 300 4.01 4.16 -2.89
C CYS A 300 5.12 4.41 -3.94
N PHE A 301 6.38 4.44 -3.51
CA PHE A 301 7.53 4.64 -4.39
C PHE A 301 8.69 3.70 -4.05
N LEU A 302 9.31 3.09 -5.07
CA LEU A 302 10.53 2.31 -4.97
C LEU A 302 11.76 3.16 -5.30
N CYS A 303 12.80 3.04 -4.48
CA CYS A 303 14.12 3.62 -4.72
C CYS A 303 15.19 2.55 -4.50
N CYS A 304 15.67 1.94 -5.58
CA CYS A 304 16.71 0.90 -5.56
C CYS A 304 18.09 1.45 -5.21
N SER A 305 18.29 2.79 -5.31
CA SER A 305 19.56 3.45 -5.01
C SER A 305 19.35 4.79 -4.30
N ARG A 306 20.41 5.25 -3.62
CA ARG A 306 20.43 6.59 -3.02
C ARG A 306 20.15 7.71 -4.03
N ALA A 307 20.71 7.59 -5.23
CA ALA A 307 20.51 8.59 -6.29
C ALA A 307 19.04 8.68 -6.73
N GLN A 308 18.34 7.54 -6.82
CA GLN A 308 16.89 7.53 -7.11
C GLN A 308 16.09 8.17 -5.97
N PHE A 309 16.45 7.94 -4.71
CA PHE A 309 15.81 8.60 -3.58
C PHE A 309 16.02 10.12 -3.60
N ASP A 310 17.25 10.59 -3.83
CA ASP A 310 17.55 12.02 -3.92
C ASP A 310 16.80 12.69 -5.09
N GLN A 311 16.67 12.00 -6.24
CA GLN A 311 15.85 12.45 -7.38
C GLN A 311 14.36 12.50 -7.04
N LEU A 312 13.83 11.49 -6.34
CA LEU A 312 12.44 11.46 -5.90
C LEU A 312 12.14 12.65 -4.96
N VAL A 313 13.02 12.93 -4.00
CA VAL A 313 12.93 14.08 -3.10
C VAL A 313 12.97 15.41 -3.87
N ALA A 314 13.84 15.53 -4.88
CA ALA A 314 13.87 16.71 -5.75
C ALA A 314 12.53 16.88 -6.49
N HIS A 315 11.97 15.81 -7.05
CA HIS A 315 10.66 15.85 -7.70
C HIS A 315 9.51 16.20 -6.74
N PHE A 316 9.56 15.73 -5.49
CA PHE A 316 8.57 16.13 -4.48
C PHE A 316 8.60 17.65 -4.26
N ASN A 317 9.79 18.22 -4.08
CA ASN A 317 9.94 19.66 -3.84
C ASN A 317 9.61 20.51 -5.08
N GLU A 318 10.02 20.08 -6.27
CA GLU A 318 9.90 20.90 -7.49
C GLU A 318 8.57 20.72 -8.23
N ARG A 319 8.00 19.51 -8.23
CA ARG A 319 6.82 19.16 -9.05
C ARG A 319 5.56 18.96 -8.23
N LEU A 320 5.63 18.30 -7.08
CA LEU A 320 4.44 18.07 -6.23
C LEU A 320 4.14 19.30 -5.38
N ASN A 321 5.16 19.83 -4.69
CA ASN A 321 5.02 20.93 -3.74
C ASN A 321 5.33 22.29 -4.38
N GLY A 322 6.16 22.32 -5.43
CA GLY A 322 6.40 23.47 -6.30
C GLY A 322 5.56 23.36 -7.58
N GLY A 323 5.02 24.47 -8.08
CA GLY A 323 4.31 24.48 -9.38
C GLY A 323 2.78 24.57 -9.32
N GLY A 324 2.22 25.13 -8.25
CA GLY A 324 0.81 25.57 -8.20
C GLY A 324 -0.21 24.50 -7.81
N SER A 325 0.20 23.25 -7.62
CA SER A 325 -0.61 22.22 -6.95
C SER A 325 -0.52 22.35 -5.43
N GLN A 326 -1.60 22.00 -4.72
CA GLN A 326 -1.56 21.90 -3.27
C GLN A 326 -0.68 20.70 -2.86
N PRO A 327 0.28 20.85 -1.94
CA PRO A 327 1.14 19.75 -1.51
C PRO A 327 0.31 18.64 -0.86
N LEU A 328 0.65 17.38 -1.17
CA LEU A 328 0.03 16.20 -0.54
C LEU A 328 0.64 15.91 0.84
N PHE A 329 1.94 16.19 0.99
CA PHE A 329 2.73 15.99 2.19
C PHE A 329 3.93 16.96 2.18
N GLU A 330 4.50 17.20 3.36
CA GLU A 330 5.68 18.02 3.55
C GLU A 330 6.96 17.16 3.49
N VAL A 331 8.04 17.72 2.94
CA VAL A 331 9.37 17.11 2.97
C VAL A 331 10.27 17.95 3.86
N THR A 332 10.84 17.34 4.88
CA THR A 332 11.79 17.97 5.82
C THR A 332 13.08 17.16 5.90
N LYS A 333 14.18 17.79 6.29
CA LYS A 333 15.43 17.07 6.56
C LYS A 333 15.31 16.19 7.80
N THR A 334 15.00 16.83 8.92
CA THR A 334 14.89 16.21 10.23
C THR A 334 13.50 16.49 10.79
N ARG A 335 12.87 15.49 11.42
CA ARG A 335 11.59 15.67 12.10
C ARG A 335 11.77 16.65 13.26
N GLN A 336 10.85 17.58 13.43
CA GLN A 336 10.87 18.44 14.61
C GLN A 336 10.57 17.59 15.85
N ALA A 337 11.34 17.81 16.92
CA ALA A 337 11.12 17.09 18.18
C ALA A 337 9.68 17.36 18.68
N PRO A 338 8.96 16.33 19.16
CA PRO A 338 7.65 16.53 19.76
C PRO A 338 7.75 17.61 20.85
N TRP A 339 6.76 18.52 20.87
CA TRP A 339 6.69 19.50 21.95
C TRP A 339 6.45 18.76 23.27
N THR A 340 7.48 18.67 24.10
CA THR A 340 7.34 18.27 25.50
C THR A 340 6.87 19.49 26.28
N PRO A 341 5.71 19.43 26.97
CA PRO A 341 5.30 20.52 27.85
C PRO A 341 6.40 20.78 28.86
N THR A 342 6.99 21.98 28.82
CA THR A 342 7.90 22.40 29.88
C THR A 342 7.04 22.53 31.14
N THR A 343 7.12 21.57 32.06
CA THR A 343 6.61 21.73 33.42
C THR A 343 7.49 22.75 34.13
N VAL A 344 7.35 24.03 33.77
CA VAL A 344 7.85 25.13 34.58
C VAL A 344 6.87 25.22 35.74
N SER A 345 7.15 24.47 36.80
CA SER A 345 6.47 24.67 38.07
C SER A 345 6.70 26.13 38.46
N SER A 346 5.61 26.89 38.53
CA SER A 346 5.55 28.25 39.06
C SER A 346 5.81 28.21 40.57
N ALA A 347 7.01 27.81 40.97
CA ALA A 347 7.50 27.97 42.33
C ALA A 347 8.13 29.36 42.46
N SER A 348 7.42 30.18 43.22
CA SER A 348 7.75 31.51 43.70
C SER A 348 9.24 31.82 43.91
N SER A 349 9.57 33.05 43.52
CA SER A 349 10.76 33.83 43.88
C SER A 349 11.30 33.57 45.30
N ARG A 350 12.62 33.31 45.42
CA ARG A 350 13.51 33.88 46.47
C ARG A 350 14.99 33.46 46.26
N LYS A 351 15.79 34.47 45.86
CA LYS A 351 17.18 34.81 46.24
C LYS A 351 18.36 33.82 46.00
N ASN A 352 19.29 34.36 45.19
CA ASN A 352 20.74 34.54 45.39
C ASN A 352 21.78 33.55 44.80
N SER A 353 22.75 34.21 44.15
CA SER A 353 24.20 33.97 43.96
C SER A 353 24.73 32.97 42.92
N GLU A 354 25.19 33.57 41.82
CA GLU A 354 26.45 33.37 41.05
C GLU A 354 26.77 32.05 40.31
N PRO A 355 27.58 32.15 39.22
CA PRO A 355 27.58 31.19 38.12
C PRO A 355 28.71 30.17 38.24
N ASN A 356 28.47 28.93 37.80
CA ASN A 356 29.57 28.06 37.41
C ASN A 356 29.18 27.07 36.31
N GLU A 357 30.11 26.94 35.36
CA GLU A 357 30.09 26.03 34.22
C GLU A 357 30.04 24.55 34.66
N ALA A 358 29.29 23.71 33.92
CA ALA A 358 29.68 22.33 33.64
C ALA A 358 28.91 21.76 32.44
N PHE A 359 29.70 21.17 31.55
CA PHE A 359 29.37 20.48 30.31
C PHE A 359 28.57 19.17 30.53
N ASN A 360 27.72 18.86 29.54
CA ASN A 360 27.24 17.55 29.08
C ASN A 360 27.22 16.34 30.05
N VAL A 361 26.03 15.73 30.21
CA VAL A 361 25.80 14.31 29.87
C VAL A 361 24.35 14.13 29.41
N ILE A 362 24.16 13.87 28.10
CA ILE A 362 22.95 13.24 27.58
C ILE A 362 23.15 11.74 27.77
N SER A 363 22.27 11.10 28.54
CA SER A 363 22.14 9.65 28.55
C SER A 363 20.70 9.31 28.17
N ALA A 364 20.56 8.75 26.97
CA ALA A 364 19.34 8.10 26.52
C ALA A 364 19.32 6.70 27.15
N THR A 365 18.44 6.48 28.11
CA THR A 365 18.03 5.14 28.53
C THR A 365 16.58 5.20 29.00
N GLU A 366 15.77 4.37 28.36
CA GLU A 366 14.55 3.73 28.90
C GLU A 366 13.48 4.66 29.49
N ILE A 367 12.43 4.93 28.69
CA ILE A 367 11.14 5.39 29.23
C ILE A 367 10.28 4.14 29.45
N PRO A 368 9.93 3.76 30.69
CA PRO A 368 8.89 2.78 30.96
C PRO A 368 7.52 3.42 30.69
N ASN A 369 6.62 2.65 30.06
CA ASN A 369 5.19 2.98 30.00
C ASN A 369 4.57 2.83 31.39
N GLU A 370 4.34 3.95 32.06
CA GLU A 370 3.48 4.13 33.26
C GLU A 370 2.82 5.51 33.05
N GLU A 371 1.52 5.78 33.17
CA GLU A 371 0.31 5.13 33.67
C GLU A 371 -0.86 5.78 32.89
N PHE A 372 -1.80 4.99 32.36
CA PHE A 372 -3.12 5.52 32.01
C PHE A 372 -3.96 5.48 33.28
N GLU A 373 -4.37 6.63 33.82
CA GLU A 373 -5.37 6.69 34.89
C GLU A 373 -6.67 6.02 34.39
N GLU A 374 -7.00 4.88 34.98
CA GLU A 374 -8.33 4.27 34.90
C GLU A 374 -9.35 5.25 35.50
N LEU A 375 -10.19 5.84 34.65
CA LEU A 375 -11.37 6.55 35.10
C LEU A 375 -12.40 5.53 35.63
N GLU A 376 -12.61 5.52 36.94
CA GLU A 376 -13.68 4.74 37.56
C GLU A 376 -15.06 5.12 36.97
N PRO A 377 -15.95 4.14 36.70
CA PRO A 377 -17.28 4.41 36.19
C PRO A 377 -18.14 5.08 37.27
N ARG A 378 -18.62 6.30 36.99
CA ARG A 378 -19.61 6.99 37.83
C ARG A 378 -20.91 6.17 37.89
N PRO A 379 -21.55 6.03 39.08
CA PRO A 379 -22.85 5.39 39.16
C PRO A 379 -23.91 6.20 38.41
N LEU A 380 -24.75 5.49 37.66
CA LEU A 380 -25.97 6.00 37.03
C LEU A 380 -26.90 6.52 38.14
N ASP A 381 -27.23 7.81 38.07
CA ASP A 381 -28.25 8.44 38.90
C ASP A 381 -29.60 8.24 38.21
N ASP A 382 -30.36 7.24 38.68
CA ASP A 382 -31.76 7.03 38.35
C ASP A 382 -32.60 8.05 39.13
N SER A 383 -32.89 9.19 38.51
CA SER A 383 -34.02 10.02 38.93
C SER A 383 -34.83 10.45 37.71
N ASP A 384 -35.95 9.77 37.53
CA ASP A 384 -37.06 10.14 36.67
C ASP A 384 -37.56 11.57 36.98
N GLU A 385 -37.42 12.49 36.03
CA GLU A 385 -38.28 13.69 35.96
C GLU A 385 -38.86 13.82 34.54
N GLU A 386 -40.04 13.20 34.42
CA GLU A 386 -41.25 13.66 33.72
C GLU A 386 -41.12 14.96 32.90
N PHE A 387 -41.13 14.86 31.57
CA PHE A 387 -41.48 15.98 30.69
C PHE A 387 -42.79 15.67 29.96
N GLU A 388 -43.84 16.38 30.39
CA GLU A 388 -45.14 16.44 29.75
C GLU A 388 -45.04 16.94 28.30
N ILE A 389 -45.70 16.22 27.40
CA ILE A 389 -45.97 16.65 26.02
C ILE A 389 -47.22 17.53 26.06
N ILE A 390 -47.11 18.79 25.63
CA ILE A 390 -48.27 19.64 25.31
C ILE A 390 -48.37 19.76 23.78
N ALA A 391 -49.49 19.22 23.29
CA ALA A 391 -50.21 19.37 22.01
C ALA A 391 -49.51 19.99 20.79
#